data_AF-A0A527VVY1-F1
#
_entry.id   AF-A0A527VVY1-F1
#
_cell.length_a   1.000
_cell.length_b   1.000
_cell.length_c   1.000
_cell.angle_alpha   90.00
_cell.angle_beta   90.00
_cell.angle_gamma   90.00
#
_symmetry.space_group_name_H-M   'P 1'
#
loop_
_entity.id
_entity.type
_entity.pdbx_description
1 polymer ?
#
loop_
_entity_poly.entity_id
_entity_poly.type
_entity_poly.pdbx_seq_one_letter_code
_entity_poly.pdbx_strand_id
1 'polypeptide(L)'
;ERLIEDGKKPAEGQPVLLGITKASLQTPSFISAASFQETTRVLTEAAVAGKTDMLQGLKENVIVGRLIPAGTGGTMSQIRRIATSRDELIIDERRKASGVEVAEPMLTDMVNAAQ
;
A
#
# COMPACT_ATOMS: atom_id res chain seq x y z
N GLU A 1 -18.84 6.89 1.21
CA GLU A 1 -18.43 7.97 2.12
C GLU A 1 -17.69 9.09 1.40
N ARG A 2 -16.51 8.84 0.80
CA ARG A 2 -15.78 9.87 0.00
C ARG A 2 -16.62 10.68 -1.00
N LEU A 3 -17.53 10.02 -1.74
CA LEU A 3 -18.40 10.72 -2.70
C LEU A 3 -19.42 11.65 -2.03
N ILE A 4 -19.86 11.34 -0.82
CA ILE A 4 -20.82 12.16 -0.06
C ILE A 4 -20.11 13.39 0.50
N GLU A 5 -18.88 13.23 1.00
CA GLU A 5 -18.01 14.34 1.44
C GLU A 5 -17.72 15.32 0.30
N ASP A 6 -17.52 14.81 -0.92
CA ASP A 6 -17.35 15.61 -2.14
C ASP A 6 -18.65 16.23 -2.68
N GLY A 7 -19.81 16.02 -2.02
CA GLY A 7 -21.11 16.49 -2.50
C GLY A 7 -21.62 15.80 -3.77
N LYS A 8 -21.05 14.65 -4.14
CA LYS A 8 -21.42 13.86 -5.33
C LYS A 8 -22.48 12.82 -5.00
N LYS A 9 -23.15 12.32 -6.04
CA LYS A 9 -24.12 11.21 -5.90
C LYS A 9 -23.40 9.94 -5.40
N PRO A 10 -23.88 9.29 -4.33
CA PRO A 10 -23.30 8.04 -3.85
C PRO A 10 -23.45 6.92 -4.89
N ALA A 11 -22.49 6.00 -4.91
CA ALA A 11 -22.56 4.80 -5.73
C ALA A 11 -23.57 3.81 -5.14
N GLU A 12 -24.43 3.25 -5.99
CA GLU A 12 -25.36 2.18 -5.66
C GLU A 12 -24.83 0.85 -6.22
N GLY A 13 -24.99 -0.24 -5.48
CA GLY A 13 -24.52 -1.56 -5.90
C GLY A 13 -25.44 -2.66 -5.39
N GLN A 14 -25.41 -3.82 -6.07
CA GLN A 14 -26.19 -5.00 -5.69
C GLN A 14 -25.25 -6.18 -5.42
N PRO A 15 -25.54 -7.03 -4.41
CA PRO A 15 -24.72 -8.20 -4.13
C PRO A 15 -24.84 -9.23 -5.27
N VAL A 16 -23.71 -9.77 -5.70
CA VAL A 16 -23.64 -10.81 -6.74
C VAL A 16 -23.10 -12.11 -6.13
N LEU A 17 -23.86 -13.20 -6.28
CA LEU A 17 -23.41 -14.53 -5.88
C LEU A 17 -22.54 -15.15 -6.97
N LEU A 18 -21.32 -15.54 -6.60
CA LEU A 18 -20.37 -16.18 -7.50
C LEU A 18 -20.03 -17.59 -6.98
N GLY A 19 -19.84 -18.54 -7.90
CA GLY A 19 -19.31 -19.86 -7.54
C GLY A 19 -17.85 -19.78 -7.12
N ILE A 20 -17.38 -20.77 -6.35
CA ILE A 20 -16.02 -20.79 -5.76
C ILE A 20 -14.91 -20.65 -6.81
N THR A 21 -15.07 -21.25 -8.00
CA THR A 21 -14.09 -21.16 -9.08
C THR A 21 -13.99 -19.74 -9.64
N LYS A 22 -15.14 -19.12 -9.91
CA LYS A 22 -15.18 -17.75 -10.46
C LYS A 22 -14.70 -16.72 -9.44
N ALA A 23 -15.09 -16.87 -8.17
CA ALA A 23 -14.60 -16.04 -7.08
C ALA A 23 -13.07 -16.16 -6.92
N SER A 24 -12.52 -17.38 -7.04
CA SER A 24 -11.08 -17.63 -6.90
C SER A 24 -10.24 -17.06 -8.04
N LEU A 25 -10.78 -16.99 -9.26
CA LEU A 25 -10.12 -16.38 -10.42
C LEU A 25 -10.18 -14.85 -10.42
N GLN A 26 -11.15 -14.25 -9.72
CA GLN A 26 -11.36 -12.80 -9.62
C GLN A 26 -10.63 -12.15 -8.43
N THR A 27 -9.64 -12.82 -7.86
CA THR A 27 -8.81 -12.22 -6.81
C THR A 27 -7.95 -11.07 -7.36
N PRO A 28 -7.66 -10.01 -6.56
CA PRO A 28 -6.79 -8.91 -6.98
C PRO A 28 -5.37 -9.34 -7.35
N SER A 29 -4.83 -10.35 -6.67
CA SER A 29 -3.48 -10.89 -6.91
C SER A 29 -3.49 -11.80 -8.14
N PHE A 30 -2.93 -11.31 -9.25
CA PHE A 30 -2.84 -12.11 -10.48
C PHE A 30 -1.89 -13.30 -10.30
N ILE A 31 -0.89 -13.21 -9.42
CA ILE A 31 0.00 -14.34 -9.07
C ILE A 31 -0.83 -15.45 -8.41
N SER A 32 -1.67 -15.08 -7.45
CA SER A 32 -2.54 -16.02 -6.73
C SER A 32 -3.67 -16.59 -7.61
N ALA A 33 -4.16 -15.83 -8.59
CA ALA A 33 -5.15 -16.28 -9.57
C ALA A 33 -4.53 -17.25 -10.59
N ALA A 34 -3.36 -16.89 -11.15
CA ALA A 34 -2.66 -17.68 -12.16
C ALA A 34 -2.18 -19.04 -11.60
N SER A 35 -1.91 -19.12 -10.29
CA SER A 35 -1.55 -20.37 -9.61
C SER A 35 -2.73 -21.30 -9.34
N PHE A 36 -3.97 -20.83 -9.50
CA PHE A 36 -5.15 -21.65 -9.29
C PHE A 36 -5.50 -22.41 -10.57
N GLN A 37 -5.89 -21.69 -11.63
CA GLN A 37 -6.28 -22.23 -12.93
C GLN A 37 -6.06 -21.18 -14.03
N GLU A 38 -6.18 -21.59 -15.30
CA GLU A 38 -6.20 -20.70 -16.47
C GLU A 38 -4.98 -19.77 -16.59
N THR A 39 -3.80 -20.27 -16.21
CA THR A 39 -2.54 -19.52 -16.04
C THR A 39 -2.20 -18.62 -17.23
N THR A 40 -2.27 -19.13 -18.46
CA THR A 40 -1.96 -18.35 -19.67
C THR A 40 -2.90 -17.16 -19.86
N ARG A 41 -4.21 -17.35 -19.63
CA ARG A 41 -5.20 -16.28 -19.76
C ARG A 41 -4.96 -15.20 -18.71
N VAL A 42 -4.80 -15.60 -17.44
CA VAL A 42 -4.59 -14.67 -16.31
C VAL A 42 -3.31 -13.85 -16.50
N LEU A 43 -2.20 -14.48 -16.89
CA LEU A 43 -0.93 -13.76 -17.10
C LEU A 43 -1.00 -12.81 -18.31
N THR A 44 -1.68 -13.20 -19.39
CA THR A 44 -1.86 -12.34 -20.56
C THR A 44 -2.67 -11.09 -20.21
N GLU A 45 -3.81 -11.26 -19.53
CA GLU A 45 -4.65 -10.13 -19.09
C GLU A 45 -3.90 -9.20 -18.13
N ALA A 46 -3.13 -9.76 -17.19
CA ALA A 46 -2.32 -8.98 -16.27
C ALA A 46 -1.21 -8.19 -16.98
N ALA A 47 -0.53 -8.81 -17.95
CA ALA A 47 0.53 -8.18 -18.73
C ALA A 47 0.00 -7.03 -19.61
N VAL A 48 -1.11 -7.25 -20.32
CA VAL A 48 -1.74 -6.23 -21.18
C VAL A 48 -2.25 -5.05 -20.35
N ALA A 49 -2.80 -5.31 -19.15
CA ALA A 49 -3.28 -4.27 -18.25
C ALA A 49 -2.16 -3.61 -17.41
N GLY A 50 -0.91 -4.08 -17.48
CA GLY A 50 0.20 -3.59 -16.66
C GLY A 50 -0.03 -3.75 -15.15
N LYS A 51 -0.72 -4.82 -14.73
CA LYS A 51 -1.05 -5.03 -13.31
C LYS A 51 0.20 -5.26 -12.48
N THR A 52 0.24 -4.64 -11.30
CA THR A 52 1.26 -4.88 -10.28
C THR A 52 0.63 -5.63 -9.11
N ASP A 53 1.28 -6.69 -8.64
CA ASP A 53 0.82 -7.44 -7.48
C ASP A 53 1.43 -6.90 -6.19
N MET A 54 0.59 -6.71 -5.17
CA MET A 54 0.97 -6.02 -3.92
C MET A 54 1.36 -7.00 -2.80
N LEU A 55 1.34 -8.32 -3.02
CA LEU A 55 1.84 -9.31 -2.07
C LEU A 55 1.15 -9.24 -0.69
N GLN A 56 -0.16 -9.02 -0.65
CA GLN A 56 -0.96 -8.87 0.59
C GLN A 56 -1.58 -10.16 1.11
N GLY A 57 -1.68 -11.19 0.27
CA GLY A 57 -2.32 -12.48 0.52
C GLY A 57 -1.33 -13.59 0.83
N LEU A 58 -1.87 -14.76 1.19
CA LEU A 58 -1.04 -15.90 1.60
C LEU A 58 -0.36 -16.58 0.41
N LYS A 59 -1.12 -16.95 -0.63
CA LYS A 59 -0.61 -17.77 -1.75
C LYS A 59 0.54 -17.09 -2.49
N GLU A 60 0.38 -15.81 -2.81
CA GLU A 60 1.43 -15.04 -3.48
C GLU A 60 2.73 -14.94 -2.67
N ASN A 61 2.66 -14.73 -1.35
CA ASN A 61 3.86 -14.70 -0.51
C ASN A 61 4.54 -16.07 -0.45
N VAL A 62 3.76 -17.16 -0.41
CA VAL A 62 4.32 -18.52 -0.49
C VAL A 62 5.04 -18.76 -1.83
N ILE A 63 4.42 -18.36 -2.94
CA ILE A 63 4.99 -18.55 -4.30
C ILE A 63 6.29 -17.76 -4.47
N VAL A 64 6.34 -16.52 -3.96
CA VAL A 64 7.52 -15.64 -4.05
C VAL A 64 8.60 -15.99 -3.00
N GLY A 65 8.25 -16.77 -1.96
CA GLY A 65 9.17 -17.17 -0.90
C GLY A 65 9.37 -16.12 0.21
N ARG A 66 8.37 -15.26 0.45
CA ARG A 66 8.35 -14.29 1.55
C ARG A 66 7.55 -14.83 2.74
N LEU A 67 7.74 -14.21 3.92
CA LEU A 67 6.91 -14.52 5.08
C LEU A 67 5.44 -14.23 4.78
N ILE A 68 4.57 -15.21 5.05
CA ILE A 68 3.12 -15.04 4.87
C ILE A 68 2.55 -14.02 5.87
N PRO A 69 1.51 -13.28 5.52
CA PRO A 69 0.87 -12.28 6.39
C PRO A 69 -0.05 -12.92 7.44
N ALA A 70 0.34 -14.07 7.99
CA ALA A 70 -0.41 -14.80 8.99
C ALA A 70 0.56 -15.42 10.02
N GLY A 71 0.03 -15.76 11.20
CA GLY A 71 0.84 -16.30 12.30
C GLY A 71 2.03 -15.38 12.64
N THR A 72 3.22 -15.96 12.76
CA THR A 72 4.45 -15.24 13.09
C THR A 72 4.82 -14.19 12.04
N GLY A 73 4.55 -14.44 10.76
CA GLY A 73 4.82 -13.48 9.68
C GLY A 73 3.93 -12.24 9.78
N GLY A 74 2.67 -12.42 10.17
CA GLY A 74 1.75 -11.32 10.51
C GLY A 74 2.26 -10.49 11.68
N THR A 75 2.63 -11.12 12.80
CA THR A 75 3.19 -10.42 13.97
C THR A 75 4.47 -9.65 13.62
N MET A 76 5.39 -10.26 12.86
CA MET A 76 6.61 -9.59 12.42
C MET A 76 6.33 -8.38 11.53
N SER A 77 5.34 -8.48 10.64
CA SER A 77 4.92 -7.34 9.81
C SER A 77 4.39 -6.18 10.65
N GLN A 78 3.62 -6.47 11.69
CA GLN A 78 3.07 -5.48 12.61
C GLN A 78 4.17 -4.82 13.45
N ILE A 79 5.08 -5.62 14.03
CA ILE A 79 6.22 -5.11 14.80
C ILE A 79 7.07 -4.18 13.93
N ARG A 80 7.38 -4.61 12.69
CA ARG A 80 8.14 -3.79 11.74
C ARG A 80 7.42 -2.48 11.45
N ARG A 81 6.12 -2.51 11.19
CA ARG A 81 5.32 -1.30 10.94
C ARG A 81 5.38 -0.33 12.12
N ILE A 82 5.21 -0.82 13.35
CA ILE A 82 5.28 0.01 14.56
C ILE A 82 6.67 0.60 14.75
N ALA A 83 7.72 -0.20 14.55
CA ALA A 83 9.10 0.27 14.63
C ALA A 83 9.36 1.38 13.61
N THR A 84 9.02 1.18 12.34
CA THR A 84 9.19 2.19 11.28
C THR A 84 8.40 3.47 11.57
N SER A 85 7.15 3.35 12.02
CA SER A 85 6.32 4.53 12.33
C SER A 85 6.93 5.35 13.48
N ARG A 86 7.51 4.67 14.48
CA ARG A 86 8.18 5.34 15.59
C ARG A 86 9.50 5.97 15.18
N ASP A 87 10.27 5.30 14.32
CA ASP A 87 11.52 5.85 13.79
C ASP A 87 11.26 7.12 12.97
N GLU A 88 10.19 7.15 12.17
CA GLU A 88 9.75 8.34 11.43
C GLU A 88 9.42 9.52 12.36
N LEU A 89 8.65 9.28 13.43
CA LEU A 89 8.32 10.31 14.42
C LEU A 89 9.57 10.88 15.10
N ILE A 90 10.53 10.04 15.46
CA ILE A 90 11.80 10.47 16.08
C ILE A 90 12.62 11.33 15.11
N ILE A 91 12.67 10.95 13.84
CA ILE A 91 13.38 11.71 12.81
C ILE A 91 12.74 13.09 12.63
N ASP A 92 11.41 13.16 12.60
CA ASP A 92 10.68 14.43 12.45
C ASP A 92 10.84 15.32 13.69
N GLU A 93 10.79 14.77 14.90
CA GLU A 93 11.10 15.51 16.13
C GLU A 93 12.54 16.05 16.12
N ARG A 94 13.51 15.24 15.68
CA ARG A 94 14.91 15.69 15.56
C ARG A 94 15.07 16.78 14.52
N ARG A 95 14.38 16.71 13.37
CA ARG A 95 14.39 17.77 12.34
C ARG A 95 13.84 19.09 12.89
N LYS A 96 12.74 19.03 13.65
CA LYS A 96 12.16 20.19 14.33
C LYS A 96 13.10 20.76 15.40
N ALA A 97 13.72 19.88 16.19
CA ALA A 97 14.64 20.27 17.26
C ALA A 97 16.00 20.78 16.76
N SER A 98 16.49 20.31 15.60
CA SER A 98 17.73 20.83 14.99
C SER A 98 17.56 22.21 14.36
N GLY A 99 16.38 22.83 14.48
CA GLY A 99 16.14 24.22 14.11
C GLY A 99 16.27 24.51 12.62
N VAL A 100 16.28 23.49 11.76
CA VAL A 100 16.44 23.66 10.30
C VAL A 100 15.28 24.47 9.71
N GLU A 101 14.05 24.24 10.19
CA GLU A 101 12.87 25.03 9.83
C GLU A 101 12.92 26.49 10.34
N VAL A 102 13.75 26.79 11.35
CA VAL A 102 13.96 28.15 11.87
C VAL A 102 15.17 28.80 11.18
N ALA A 103 16.17 28.01 10.79
CA ALA A 103 17.38 28.48 10.14
C ALA A 103 17.14 28.91 8.69
N GLU A 104 16.26 28.24 7.95
CA GLU A 104 15.88 28.62 6.58
C GLU A 104 15.27 30.04 6.50
N PRO A 105 14.23 30.40 7.27
CA PRO A 105 13.70 31.78 7.27
C PRO A 105 14.70 32.79 7.84
N MET A 106 15.47 32.46 8.89
CA MET A 106 16.47 33.39 9.45
C MET A 106 17.63 33.71 8.50
N LEU A 107 18.10 32.73 7.71
CA LEU A 107 19.11 32.97 6.66
C LEU A 107 18.54 33.89 5.57
N THR A 108 17.28 33.68 5.19
CA THR A 108 16.61 34.49 4.18
C THR A 108 16.44 35.95 4.65
N ASP A 109 16.06 36.14 5.91
CA ASP A 109 15.93 37.46 6.53
C ASP A 109 17.29 38.18 6.68
N MET A 110 18.36 37.45 7.03
CA MET A 110 19.72 38.03 7.11
C MET A 110 20.27 38.45 5.74
N VAL A 111 19.99 37.68 4.68
CA VAL A 111 20.40 38.02 3.32
C VAL A 111 19.65 39.24 2.81
N ASN A 112 18.36 39.37 3.12
CA ASN A 112 17.56 40.54 2.75
C ASN A 112 17.93 41.80 3.55
N ALA A 113 18.32 41.67 4.82
CA ALA A 113 18.75 42.79 5.65
C ALA A 113 20.17 43.32 5.33
N ALA A 114 20.96 42.54 4.57
CA ALA A 114 22.30 42.91 4.13
C ALA A 114 22.34 43.60 2.74
N GLN A 115 21.18 43.74 2.08
CA GLN A 115 21.00 44.52 0.84
C GLN A 115 20.46 45.91 1.16
#